data_AF-A0A2V2BZB6-F1
#
_entry.id   AF-A0A2V2BZB6-F1
#
_cell.length_a   1.000
_cell.length_b   1.000
_cell.length_c   1.000
_cell.angle_alpha   90.00
_cell.angle_beta   90.00
_cell.angle_gamma   90.00
#
_symmetry.space_group_name_H-M   'P 1'
#
loop_
_entity.id
_entity.type
_entity.pdbx_description
1 polymer ?
#
loop_
_entity_poly.entity_id
_entity_poly.type
_entity_poly.pdbx_seq_one_letter_code
_entity_poly.pdbx_strand_id
1 'polypeptide(L)'
;MKMKTTLYSAFLASSLFAQAYDTVFTGGSGANYNWNDPANWSNGVPSESSKILIESQGLSSNDLAISGVAVVDEVVWNVTGEMVHKKGLAAGGTLKANSITIDGGNYWNQFYSYNATFDATNENGTGTMTLKTQSNSLYFKASYIKADILNCEQGAYIEVDYGGSNTNPIIDAGTLNLAKYSLLTATGSSGNSYIRLGGITGQGEITVKDGDGTAAGYIELTNSQSRVFDGKISLSNPNWGGSTNKSVHLSMNGSAGAVQHLSNSENELTSVTVNSGELSMVAKNAGAVSLAGGILSVYDANGTITDNVLNADSMSWSGGTVKLAVGIDFNSQVALSGALSKGENAGGLAIELEFVDGVAEEFAALLETQESIVRELITYESSDFGANDASVSVIGPDGFSYELLFGENALSVSITQVPEPATLAAIFGAAALALAISRRRKIR
;
A
#
# COMPACT_ATOMS: atom_id res chain seq x y z
N MET A 1 6.87 -6.57 -31.85
CA MET A 1 6.20 -5.37 -32.38
C MET A 1 6.36 -4.27 -31.33
N LYS A 2 7.08 -3.18 -31.63
CA LYS A 2 7.46 -2.16 -30.63
C LYS A 2 6.22 -1.35 -30.19
N MET A 3 5.70 -1.59 -29.00
CA MET A 3 4.73 -0.70 -28.36
C MET A 3 5.46 0.49 -27.74
N LYS A 4 5.07 1.69 -28.18
CA LYS A 4 5.45 2.96 -27.60
C LYS A 4 4.55 3.21 -26.38
N THR A 5 5.07 3.01 -25.18
CA THR A 5 4.41 3.49 -23.97
C THR A 5 4.66 4.99 -23.86
N THR A 6 3.65 5.78 -24.18
CA THR A 6 3.65 7.23 -23.97
C THR A 6 3.01 7.47 -22.61
N LEU A 7 3.82 7.61 -21.56
CA LEU A 7 3.34 8.00 -20.24
C LEU A 7 3.14 9.52 -20.22
N TYR A 8 1.89 9.92 -20.00
CA TYR A 8 1.47 11.30 -19.78
C TYR A 8 2.02 11.80 -18.44
N SER A 9 3.15 12.49 -18.46
CA SER A 9 3.54 13.40 -17.38
C SER A 9 3.04 14.80 -17.72
N ALA A 10 1.80 15.10 -17.38
CA ALA A 10 1.30 16.47 -17.38
C ALA A 10 1.69 17.15 -16.06
N PHE A 11 2.96 17.55 -15.94
CA PHE A 11 3.32 18.61 -15.00
C PHE A 11 2.73 19.90 -15.55
N LEU A 12 1.56 20.29 -15.04
CA LEU A 12 1.06 21.65 -15.20
C LEU A 12 2.02 22.58 -14.42
N ALA A 13 2.98 23.15 -15.15
CA ALA A 13 3.67 24.35 -14.69
C ALA A 13 2.64 25.47 -14.60
N SER A 14 2.08 25.69 -13.41
CA SER A 14 1.24 26.84 -13.12
C SER A 14 2.13 28.10 -13.14
N SER A 15 1.95 28.91 -14.17
CA SER A 15 2.41 30.30 -14.24
C SER A 15 2.00 31.09 -13.00
N LEU A 16 2.91 31.92 -12.46
CA LEU A 16 2.66 32.89 -11.39
C LEU A 16 1.51 33.85 -11.77
N PHE A 17 0.28 33.50 -11.38
CA PHE A 17 -0.72 34.49 -11.02
C PHE A 17 -0.57 34.69 -9.51
N ALA A 18 -0.45 35.95 -9.06
CA ALA A 18 -0.57 36.24 -7.65
C ALA A 18 -1.94 35.74 -7.19
N GLN A 19 -1.96 34.67 -6.38
CA GLN A 19 -3.19 34.13 -5.84
C GLN A 19 -3.85 35.21 -4.97
N ALA A 20 -5.07 35.60 -5.32
CA ALA A 20 -5.85 36.55 -4.54
C ALA A 20 -6.55 35.78 -3.42
N TYR A 21 -6.17 36.06 -2.18
CA TYR A 21 -6.83 35.56 -0.98
C TYR A 21 -7.87 36.58 -0.51
N ASP A 22 -9.01 36.12 -0.01
CA ASP A 22 -10.10 36.98 0.50
C ASP A 22 -9.72 37.68 1.80
N THR A 23 -8.94 37.00 2.64
CA THR A 23 -8.42 37.51 3.90
C THR A 23 -7.11 36.81 4.28
N VAL A 24 -6.27 37.51 5.03
CA VAL A 24 -4.97 37.02 5.49
C VAL A 24 -4.97 37.02 7.02
N PHE A 25 -4.58 35.90 7.62
CA PHE A 25 -4.34 35.82 9.06
C PHE A 25 -3.03 36.53 9.39
N THR A 26 -3.13 37.62 10.15
CA THR A 26 -1.97 38.43 10.59
C THR A 26 -1.63 38.23 12.05
N GLY A 27 -2.50 37.57 12.83
CA GLY A 27 -2.30 37.30 14.27
C GLY A 27 -2.47 38.50 15.19
N GLY A 28 -2.84 39.66 14.64
CA GLY A 28 -2.93 40.93 15.39
C GLY A 28 -1.58 41.36 15.99
N SER A 29 -1.51 42.55 16.59
CA SER A 29 -0.31 43.02 17.32
C SER A 29 -0.20 42.45 18.74
N GLY A 30 -0.94 41.38 19.07
CA GLY A 30 -1.16 40.88 20.43
C GLY A 30 -0.88 39.39 20.64
N ALA A 31 -1.27 38.88 21.81
CA ALA A 31 -1.04 37.49 22.24
C ALA A 31 -2.26 36.56 21.99
N ASN A 32 -3.35 37.05 21.40
CA ASN A 32 -4.61 36.31 21.26
C ASN A 32 -4.80 35.77 19.84
N TYR A 33 -4.41 34.53 19.58
CA TYR A 33 -4.43 33.90 18.24
C TYR A 33 -5.73 33.12 18.01
N ASN A 34 -6.86 33.70 18.39
CA ASN A 34 -8.17 33.10 18.20
C ASN A 34 -8.68 33.31 16.77
N TRP A 35 -9.16 32.24 16.13
CA TRP A 35 -9.75 32.27 14.79
C TRP A 35 -10.92 33.25 14.68
N ASN A 36 -11.79 33.27 15.69
CA ASN A 36 -13.02 34.08 15.69
C ASN A 36 -12.80 35.56 16.04
N ASP A 37 -11.56 35.99 16.29
CA ASP A 37 -11.25 37.40 16.57
C ASP A 37 -11.03 38.15 15.24
N PRO A 38 -11.92 39.08 14.84
CA PRO A 38 -11.79 39.81 13.58
C PRO A 38 -10.49 40.64 13.48
N ALA A 39 -9.88 41.01 14.62
CA ALA A 39 -8.63 41.77 14.64
C ALA A 39 -7.43 40.97 14.13
N ASN A 40 -7.53 39.64 14.08
CA ASN A 40 -6.49 38.77 13.56
C ASN A 40 -6.51 38.62 12.05
N TRP A 41 -7.51 39.19 11.37
CA TRP A 41 -7.74 39.03 9.95
C TRP A 41 -7.70 40.37 9.23
N SER A 42 -7.04 40.42 8.08
CA SER A 42 -6.93 41.65 7.28
C SER A 42 -8.26 42.16 6.74
N ASN A 43 -9.25 41.28 6.59
CA ASN A 43 -10.56 41.59 6.03
C ASN A 43 -11.70 40.84 6.76
N GLY A 44 -11.62 40.80 8.09
CA GLY A 44 -12.60 40.12 8.94
C GLY A 44 -12.47 38.58 8.94
N VAL A 45 -13.25 37.94 9.82
CA VAL A 45 -13.23 36.49 10.00
C VAL A 45 -13.71 35.80 8.72
N PRO A 46 -12.97 34.80 8.20
CA PRO A 46 -13.34 34.11 6.96
C PRO A 46 -14.63 33.31 7.10
N SER A 47 -15.26 33.09 5.95
CA SER A 47 -16.46 32.25 5.77
C SER A 47 -16.11 30.94 5.05
N GLU A 48 -17.09 30.04 4.92
CA GLU A 48 -16.91 28.74 4.26
C GLU A 48 -16.48 28.85 2.79
N SER A 49 -16.81 29.95 2.10
CA SER A 49 -16.38 30.18 0.72
C SER A 49 -15.04 30.91 0.61
N SER A 50 -14.39 31.24 1.73
CA SER A 50 -13.21 32.08 1.73
C SER A 50 -11.95 31.32 1.34
N LYS A 51 -11.09 31.97 0.56
CA LYS A 51 -9.71 31.55 0.31
C LYS A 51 -8.78 32.35 1.18
N ILE A 52 -8.01 31.69 2.03
CA ILE A 52 -7.22 32.36 3.06
C ILE A 52 -5.74 32.05 2.96
N LEU A 53 -4.95 33.02 3.43
CA LEU A 53 -3.52 32.88 3.65
C LEU A 53 -3.22 33.00 5.14
N ILE A 54 -2.40 32.10 5.67
CA ILE A 54 -1.86 32.16 7.03
C ILE A 54 -0.34 32.31 6.93
N GLU A 55 0.18 33.43 7.42
CA GLU A 55 1.63 33.70 7.46
C GLU A 55 2.17 33.44 8.87
N SER A 56 3.01 32.41 9.04
CA SER A 56 3.51 31.99 10.36
C SER A 56 4.52 32.97 10.99
N GLN A 57 4.95 34.01 10.28
CA GLN A 57 5.79 35.07 10.83
C GLN A 57 5.10 35.78 12.01
N GLY A 58 3.76 35.82 12.01
CA GLY A 58 2.97 36.29 13.17
C GLY A 58 2.90 35.28 14.32
N LEU A 59 2.86 33.97 14.05
CA LEU A 59 2.62 32.89 15.04
C LEU A 59 3.82 32.57 15.95
N SER A 60 4.79 33.47 16.09
CA SER A 60 6.12 33.18 16.64
C SER A 60 6.19 32.80 18.14
N SER A 61 5.06 32.60 18.82
CA SER A 61 5.00 32.03 20.17
C SER A 61 3.70 31.29 20.56
N ASN A 62 2.64 31.33 19.74
CA ASN A 62 1.31 30.81 20.11
C ASN A 62 0.68 29.97 19.00
N ASP A 63 -0.11 28.96 19.39
CA ASP A 63 -0.93 28.17 18.48
C ASP A 63 -2.17 28.94 18.01
N LEU A 64 -2.61 28.70 16.77
CA LEU A 64 -3.89 29.20 16.25
C LEU A 64 -5.05 28.45 16.92
N ALA A 65 -5.82 29.16 17.73
CA ALA A 65 -6.93 28.59 18.49
C ALA A 65 -8.25 28.64 17.70
N ILE A 66 -8.80 27.46 17.42
CA ILE A 66 -10.13 27.26 16.82
C ILE A 66 -11.03 26.62 17.88
N SER A 67 -12.15 27.25 18.21
CA SER A 67 -13.17 26.65 19.08
C SER A 67 -14.10 25.79 18.22
N GLY A 68 -13.87 24.48 18.20
CA GLY A 68 -14.62 23.54 17.37
C GLY A 68 -14.06 23.42 15.95
N VAL A 69 -14.86 23.78 14.94
CA VAL A 69 -14.51 23.63 13.52
C VAL A 69 -14.54 25.00 12.83
N ALA A 70 -13.44 25.36 12.18
CA ALA A 70 -13.37 26.45 11.22
C ALA A 70 -13.45 25.87 9.81
N VAL A 71 -14.36 26.40 8.99
CA VAL A 71 -14.58 25.93 7.61
C VAL A 71 -14.29 27.08 6.65
N VAL A 72 -13.50 26.81 5.62
CA VAL A 72 -13.15 27.72 4.51
C VAL A 72 -13.04 26.93 3.21
N ASP A 73 -12.88 27.60 2.07
CA ASP A 73 -12.73 26.90 0.78
C ASP A 73 -11.28 26.42 0.59
N GLU A 74 -10.33 27.32 0.81
CA GLU A 74 -8.91 27.08 0.57
C GLU A 74 -8.05 27.73 1.67
N VAL A 75 -7.03 27.01 2.12
CA VAL A 75 -6.00 27.52 3.04
C VAL A 75 -4.63 27.30 2.45
N VAL A 76 -3.85 28.38 2.35
CA VAL A 76 -2.39 28.29 2.23
C VAL A 76 -1.78 28.76 3.54
N TRP A 77 -0.98 27.91 4.17
CA TRP A 77 -0.27 28.20 5.41
C TRP A 77 1.23 28.22 5.14
N ASN A 78 1.78 29.42 5.06
CA ASN A 78 3.19 29.65 4.88
C ASN A 78 3.91 29.57 6.23
N VAL A 79 4.81 28.60 6.36
CA VAL A 79 5.67 28.39 7.51
C VAL A 79 6.99 29.13 7.28
N THR A 80 7.03 30.39 7.72
CA THR A 80 8.14 31.30 7.45
C THR A 80 9.14 31.41 8.61
N GLY A 81 10.43 31.46 8.29
CA GLY A 81 11.55 31.75 9.21
C GLY A 81 12.22 30.50 9.78
N GLU A 82 13.54 30.52 9.90
CA GLU A 82 14.38 29.43 10.42
C GLU A 82 14.14 29.22 11.92
N MET A 83 13.24 28.32 12.31
CA MET A 83 13.00 27.99 13.72
C MET A 83 12.58 26.54 13.93
N VAL A 84 13.05 25.98 15.05
CA VAL A 84 12.90 24.56 15.39
C VAL A 84 11.49 24.20 15.87
N HIS A 85 10.61 25.15 16.19
CA HIS A 85 9.30 24.84 16.78
C HIS A 85 8.21 25.82 16.35
N LYS A 86 7.74 25.75 15.11
CA LYS A 86 6.58 26.52 14.66
C LYS A 86 5.31 25.89 15.23
N LYS A 87 4.47 26.74 15.84
CA LYS A 87 3.17 26.39 16.42
C LYS A 87 2.11 26.46 15.33
N GLY A 88 1.32 25.39 15.21
CA GLY A 88 0.26 25.22 14.23
C GLY A 88 -1.10 25.49 14.88
N LEU A 89 -1.98 24.49 14.89
CA LEU A 89 -3.28 24.56 15.54
C LEU A 89 -3.20 24.18 17.03
N ALA A 90 -3.98 24.89 17.85
CA ALA A 90 -4.16 24.57 19.25
C ALA A 90 -5.00 23.31 19.43
N ALA A 91 -4.81 22.62 20.55
CA ALA A 91 -5.53 21.39 20.88
C ALA A 91 -7.06 21.58 20.86
N GLY A 92 -7.76 20.60 20.27
CA GLY A 92 -9.23 20.56 20.17
C GLY A 92 -9.80 21.32 18.96
N GLY A 93 -8.98 22.08 18.23
CA GLY A 93 -9.42 22.81 17.03
C GLY A 93 -9.41 21.96 15.77
N THR A 94 -10.38 22.19 14.87
CA THR A 94 -10.41 21.60 13.52
C THR A 94 -10.38 22.70 12.47
N LEU A 95 -9.43 22.62 11.55
CA LEU A 95 -9.42 23.42 10.33
C LEU A 95 -9.88 22.56 9.16
N LYS A 96 -11.04 22.90 8.59
CA LYS A 96 -11.63 22.23 7.43
C LYS A 96 -11.54 23.10 6.20
N ALA A 97 -11.08 22.55 5.08
CA ALA A 97 -11.12 23.22 3.78
C ALA A 97 -11.21 22.23 2.63
N ASN A 98 -11.62 22.66 1.43
CA ASN A 98 -11.51 21.83 0.23
C ASN A 98 -10.04 21.65 -0.18
N SER A 99 -9.18 22.62 0.14
CA SER A 99 -7.74 22.55 -0.10
C SER A 99 -6.97 23.14 1.08
N ILE A 100 -6.03 22.36 1.63
CA ILE A 100 -5.10 22.81 2.68
C ILE A 100 -3.68 22.61 2.15
N THR A 101 -2.92 23.70 2.04
CA THR A 101 -1.48 23.63 1.73
C THR A 101 -0.68 24.13 2.92
N ILE A 102 0.25 23.32 3.41
CA ILE A 102 1.28 23.74 4.37
C ILE A 102 2.61 23.86 3.62
N ASP A 103 3.12 25.09 3.51
CA ASP A 103 4.34 25.41 2.76
C ASP A 103 5.49 25.78 3.70
N GLY A 104 6.52 24.94 3.77
CA GLY A 104 7.75 25.17 4.52
C GLY A 104 8.65 26.27 3.94
N GLY A 105 8.39 26.74 2.72
CA GLY A 105 9.22 27.71 2.03
C GLY A 105 10.67 27.25 1.89
N ASN A 106 11.62 28.12 2.20
CA ASN A 106 13.05 27.86 2.04
C ASN A 106 13.77 27.46 3.33
N TYR A 107 13.05 27.18 4.42
CA TYR A 107 13.65 26.96 5.74
C TYR A 107 13.45 25.52 6.20
N TRP A 108 14.36 25.06 7.06
CA TRP A 108 14.09 23.86 7.85
C TRP A 108 13.05 24.21 8.90
N ASN A 109 11.93 23.49 8.90
CA ASN A 109 10.79 23.78 9.77
C ASN A 109 10.30 22.52 10.47
N GLN A 110 9.90 22.66 11.72
CA GLN A 110 8.99 21.71 12.36
C GLN A 110 7.69 22.43 12.68
N PHE A 111 6.59 21.94 12.10
CA PHE A 111 5.26 22.47 12.26
C PHE A 111 4.48 21.55 13.21
N TYR A 112 4.18 22.05 14.41
CA TYR A 112 3.56 21.28 15.48
C TYR A 112 2.10 21.67 15.65
N SER A 113 1.20 20.71 15.46
CA SER A 113 -0.16 20.78 16.00
C SER A 113 -0.35 19.55 16.87
N TYR A 114 -0.83 19.71 18.10
CA TYR A 114 -1.07 18.59 19.02
C TYR A 114 -2.55 18.50 19.35
N ASN A 115 -3.16 17.32 19.21
CA ASN A 115 -4.60 17.08 19.39
C ASN A 115 -5.52 18.03 18.59
N ALA A 116 -5.10 18.46 17.40
CA ALA A 116 -5.91 19.24 16.46
C ALA A 116 -6.37 18.38 15.26
N THR A 117 -7.21 18.91 14.38
CA THR A 117 -7.58 18.22 13.14
C THR A 117 -7.38 19.12 11.93
N PHE A 118 -6.72 18.60 10.90
CA PHE A 118 -6.74 19.16 9.55
C PHE A 118 -7.67 18.27 8.72
N ASP A 119 -8.76 18.84 8.22
CA ASP A 119 -9.77 18.14 7.45
C ASP A 119 -9.87 18.72 6.04
N ALA A 120 -9.19 18.09 5.10
CA ALA A 120 -9.25 18.38 3.69
C ALA A 120 -10.19 17.42 2.93
N THR A 121 -11.29 16.97 3.54
CA THR A 121 -12.31 16.13 2.86
C THR A 121 -13.46 16.97 2.30
N ASN A 122 -13.99 16.56 1.16
CA ASN A 122 -15.20 17.13 0.57
C ASN A 122 -16.14 16.06 -0.02
N GLU A 123 -17.37 16.46 -0.36
CA GLU A 123 -18.40 15.53 -0.85
C GLU A 123 -18.07 14.88 -2.20
N ASN A 124 -17.15 15.49 -2.96
CA ASN A 124 -16.74 15.00 -4.27
C ASN A 124 -15.57 14.01 -4.21
N GLY A 125 -14.98 13.79 -3.04
CA GLY A 125 -13.79 12.95 -2.89
C GLY A 125 -12.55 13.56 -3.54
N THR A 126 -12.48 14.90 -3.63
CA THR A 126 -11.38 15.63 -4.29
C THR A 126 -10.63 16.56 -3.36
N GLY A 127 -10.97 16.60 -2.07
CA GLY A 127 -10.35 17.51 -1.13
C GLY A 127 -8.87 17.15 -0.91
N THR A 128 -8.01 18.16 -0.95
CA THR A 128 -6.56 17.95 -1.00
C THR A 128 -5.86 18.57 0.20
N MET A 129 -5.02 17.79 0.87
CA MET A 129 -4.00 18.32 1.78
C MET A 129 -2.62 18.15 1.16
N THR A 130 -1.86 19.23 1.06
CA THR A 130 -0.51 19.22 0.46
C THR A 130 0.51 19.76 1.45
N LEU A 131 1.55 18.97 1.72
CA LEU A 131 2.72 19.36 2.48
C LEU A 131 3.87 19.56 1.50
N LYS A 132 4.45 20.75 1.47
CA LYS A 132 5.51 21.10 0.52
C LYS A 132 6.56 22.03 1.09
N THR A 133 7.66 22.13 0.38
CA THR A 133 8.83 22.95 0.71
C THR A 133 9.66 23.17 -0.54
N GLN A 134 10.40 24.28 -0.61
CA GLN A 134 11.15 24.67 -1.80
C GLN A 134 12.60 24.17 -1.80
N SER A 135 13.27 24.18 -0.63
CA SER A 135 14.72 23.90 -0.56
C SER A 135 15.18 23.15 0.68
N ASN A 136 14.37 23.09 1.74
CA ASN A 136 14.73 22.48 3.02
C ASN A 136 13.63 21.54 3.51
N SER A 137 13.78 20.94 4.69
CA SER A 137 12.80 19.98 5.22
C SER A 137 11.61 20.64 5.92
N LEU A 138 10.39 20.17 5.65
CA LEU A 138 9.19 20.45 6.45
C LEU A 138 8.82 19.21 7.26
N TYR A 139 9.02 19.24 8.58
CA TYR A 139 8.54 18.22 9.50
C TYR A 139 7.15 18.62 10.01
N PHE A 140 6.12 18.06 9.39
CA PHE A 140 4.75 18.18 9.83
C PHE A 140 4.47 17.16 10.92
N LYS A 141 4.43 17.62 12.17
CA LYS A 141 4.08 16.78 13.32
C LYS A 141 2.57 16.73 13.40
N ALA A 142 2.04 15.59 12.98
CA ALA A 142 0.63 15.42 12.72
C ALA A 142 -0.16 15.34 14.03
N SER A 143 -1.27 16.09 14.05
CA SER A 143 -2.46 15.64 14.76
C SER A 143 -3.36 14.86 13.79
N TYR A 144 -4.68 14.80 14.00
CA TYR A 144 -5.57 14.10 13.09
C TYR A 144 -5.55 14.75 11.70
N ILE A 145 -5.25 13.98 10.66
CA ILE A 145 -5.31 14.38 9.25
C ILE A 145 -6.46 13.61 8.61
N LYS A 146 -7.38 14.32 7.99
CA LYS A 146 -8.38 13.76 7.09
C LYS A 146 -8.22 14.41 5.73
N ALA A 147 -8.15 13.62 4.66
CA ALA A 147 -8.06 14.17 3.31
C ALA A 147 -8.60 13.18 2.28
N ASP A 148 -9.19 13.64 1.18
CA ASP A 148 -9.45 12.70 0.09
C ASP A 148 -8.13 12.36 -0.62
N ILE A 149 -7.24 13.34 -0.75
CA ILE A 149 -5.89 13.20 -1.30
C ILE A 149 -4.88 13.89 -0.39
N LEU A 150 -3.94 13.14 0.16
CA LEU A 150 -2.82 13.64 0.95
C LEU A 150 -1.54 13.61 0.12
N ASN A 151 -1.01 14.77 -0.22
CA ASN A 151 0.25 14.95 -0.93
C ASN A 151 1.36 15.31 0.05
N CYS A 152 2.40 14.50 0.08
CA CYS A 152 3.64 14.79 0.78
C CYS A 152 4.74 14.95 -0.27
N GLU A 153 5.05 16.20 -0.61
CA GLU A 153 6.01 16.51 -1.67
C GLU A 153 7.46 16.29 -1.18
N GLN A 154 8.40 16.37 -2.12
CA GLN A 154 9.82 16.19 -1.84
C GLN A 154 10.28 17.09 -0.68
N GLY A 155 10.94 16.49 0.33
CA GLY A 155 11.42 17.22 1.50
C GLY A 155 10.34 17.52 2.56
N ALA A 156 9.09 17.11 2.36
CA ALA A 156 8.10 17.07 3.43
C ALA A 156 8.15 15.73 4.18
N TYR A 157 7.91 15.79 5.49
CA TYR A 157 7.97 14.66 6.41
C TYR A 157 6.74 14.71 7.30
N ILE A 158 5.96 13.64 7.33
CA ILE A 158 4.86 13.47 8.29
C ILE A 158 5.40 12.65 9.47
N GLU A 159 5.27 13.20 10.67
CA GLU A 159 5.60 12.52 11.91
C GLU A 159 4.31 12.35 12.71
N VAL A 160 3.82 11.10 12.84
CA VAL A 160 2.68 10.81 13.72
C VAL A 160 3.14 10.79 15.17
N ASP A 161 2.40 11.47 16.05
CA ASP A 161 2.70 11.50 17.47
C ASP A 161 1.66 10.71 18.26
N TYR A 162 1.82 9.37 18.25
CA TYR A 162 1.00 8.34 18.94
C TYR A 162 -0.53 8.46 18.85
N GLY A 163 -1.23 7.33 19.07
CA GLY A 163 -2.68 7.32 19.27
C GLY A 163 -3.52 6.93 18.04
N GLY A 164 -4.76 7.39 18.04
CA GLY A 164 -5.81 6.88 17.16
C GLY A 164 -6.28 5.46 17.56
N SER A 165 -7.12 4.89 16.71
CA SER A 165 -7.59 3.50 16.79
C SER A 165 -8.03 3.03 15.41
N ASN A 166 -8.34 1.74 15.27
CA ASN A 166 -8.95 1.20 14.04
C ASN A 166 -10.24 1.94 13.62
N THR A 167 -10.95 2.58 14.54
CA THR A 167 -12.18 3.33 14.21
C THR A 167 -11.94 4.82 13.96
N ASN A 168 -10.87 5.36 14.54
CA ASN A 168 -10.51 6.77 14.48
C ASN A 168 -8.99 6.86 14.28
N PRO A 169 -8.49 6.62 13.06
CA PRO A 169 -7.06 6.68 12.79
C PRO A 169 -6.56 8.13 12.87
N ILE A 170 -5.26 8.29 13.12
CA ILE A 170 -4.61 9.61 13.14
C ILE A 170 -4.62 10.19 11.72
N ILE A 171 -4.36 9.35 10.72
CA ILE A 171 -4.45 9.75 9.31
C ILE A 171 -5.54 8.91 8.68
N ASP A 172 -6.55 9.57 8.12
CA ASP A 172 -7.58 8.96 7.29
C ASP A 172 -7.55 9.63 5.92
N ALA A 173 -6.92 8.99 4.93
CA ALA A 173 -6.77 9.58 3.61
C ALA A 173 -7.26 8.67 2.48
N GLY A 174 -8.01 9.19 1.52
CA GLY A 174 -8.43 8.42 0.33
C GLY A 174 -7.25 7.99 -0.54
N THR A 175 -6.20 8.79 -0.62
CA THR A 175 -4.92 8.42 -1.27
C THR A 175 -3.76 9.16 -0.62
N LEU A 176 -2.64 8.47 -0.39
CA LEU A 176 -1.38 9.08 -0.01
C LEU A 176 -0.42 9.12 -1.20
N ASN A 177 -0.03 10.31 -1.63
CA ASN A 177 1.04 10.53 -2.58
C ASN A 177 2.32 10.91 -1.83
N LEU A 178 3.24 9.96 -1.70
CA LEU A 178 4.47 10.10 -0.94
C LEU A 178 5.67 10.23 -1.92
N ALA A 179 6.08 11.47 -2.19
CA ALA A 179 7.13 11.77 -3.16
C ALA A 179 8.49 11.19 -2.77
N LYS A 180 9.40 11.06 -3.75
CA LYS A 180 10.78 10.69 -3.45
C LYS A 180 11.41 11.69 -2.46
N TYR A 181 12.19 11.18 -1.50
CA TYR A 181 12.77 11.96 -0.40
C TYR A 181 11.75 12.62 0.53
N SER A 182 10.52 12.10 0.57
CA SER A 182 9.55 12.39 1.62
C SER A 182 9.41 11.19 2.56
N LEU A 183 8.85 11.42 3.75
CA LEU A 183 8.71 10.40 4.79
C LEU A 183 7.32 10.44 5.41
N LEU A 184 6.79 9.27 5.74
CA LEU A 184 5.74 9.10 6.72
C LEU A 184 6.26 8.23 7.84
N THR A 185 6.25 8.75 9.07
CA THR A 185 6.54 7.94 10.24
C THR A 185 5.24 7.30 10.71
N ALA A 186 5.18 5.98 10.77
CA ALA A 186 3.99 5.22 11.16
C ALA A 186 3.92 4.90 12.67
N THR A 187 4.87 5.37 13.49
CA THR A 187 4.92 5.17 14.95
C THR A 187 5.38 6.42 15.70
N GLY A 188 4.92 6.59 16.95
CA GLY A 188 5.39 7.61 17.89
C GLY A 188 6.45 7.10 18.88
N SER A 189 6.94 7.97 19.77
CA SER A 189 7.94 7.60 20.80
C SER A 189 7.39 6.67 21.89
N SER A 190 6.07 6.66 22.10
CA SER A 190 5.39 5.77 23.04
C SER A 190 3.96 5.51 22.58
N GLY A 191 3.60 4.24 22.36
CA GLY A 191 2.24 3.83 22.01
C GLY A 191 1.97 3.66 20.50
N ASN A 192 0.91 2.91 20.23
CA ASN A 192 0.55 2.50 18.87
C ASN A 192 -0.01 3.67 18.06
N SER A 193 0.15 3.62 16.74
CA SER A 193 -0.41 4.59 15.79
C SER A 193 -1.23 3.86 14.74
N TYR A 194 -2.36 4.45 14.34
CA TYR A 194 -3.28 3.88 13.37
C TYR A 194 -3.47 4.82 12.18
N ILE A 195 -3.28 4.31 10.97
CA ILE A 195 -3.33 5.04 9.70
C ILE A 195 -4.25 4.26 8.77
N ARG A 196 -5.24 4.92 8.16
CA ARG A 196 -6.09 4.37 7.10
C ARG A 196 -5.84 5.14 5.81
N LEU A 197 -5.58 4.40 4.73
CA LEU A 197 -5.32 4.94 3.41
C LEU A 197 -6.18 4.20 2.37
N GLY A 198 -6.81 4.90 1.44
CA GLY A 198 -7.41 4.29 0.23
C GLY A 198 -6.38 3.92 -0.85
N GLY A 199 -5.10 3.85 -0.46
CA GLY A 199 -3.97 3.41 -1.27
C GLY A 199 -2.80 4.39 -1.23
N ILE A 200 -1.62 3.87 -1.56
CA ILE A 200 -0.36 4.61 -1.49
C ILE A 200 0.26 4.66 -2.88
N THR A 201 0.78 5.83 -3.26
CA THR A 201 1.54 6.02 -4.51
C THR A 201 2.80 6.83 -4.25
N GLY A 202 3.86 6.55 -5.00
CA GLY A 202 5.10 7.32 -4.98
C GLY A 202 6.34 6.50 -4.63
N GLN A 203 7.41 7.20 -4.23
CA GLN A 203 8.77 6.68 -4.03
C GLN A 203 9.40 7.12 -2.70
N GLY A 204 8.61 7.69 -1.80
CA GLY A 204 9.10 8.07 -0.47
C GLY A 204 9.27 6.86 0.45
N GLU A 205 9.41 7.14 1.75
CA GLU A 205 9.63 6.09 2.74
C GLU A 205 8.55 6.14 3.83
N ILE A 206 8.00 4.98 4.17
CA ILE A 206 7.23 4.79 5.39
C ILE A 206 8.18 4.16 6.41
N THR A 207 8.42 4.83 7.53
CA THR A 207 9.37 4.38 8.54
C THR A 207 8.76 4.38 9.93
N VAL A 208 9.54 3.94 10.90
CA VAL A 208 9.20 3.91 12.31
C VAL A 208 10.20 4.72 13.12
N LYS A 209 9.68 5.60 13.98
CA LYS A 209 10.52 6.42 14.86
C LYS A 209 11.14 5.58 15.96
N ASP A 210 12.36 5.92 16.34
CA ASP A 210 12.99 5.37 17.54
C ASP A 210 12.31 5.92 18.80
N GLY A 211 11.94 5.00 19.70
CA GLY A 211 11.32 5.26 20.98
C GLY A 211 11.82 4.28 22.04
N ASP A 212 11.65 4.67 23.30
CA ASP A 212 12.03 3.89 24.49
C ASP A 212 10.96 2.86 24.89
N GLY A 213 9.77 2.91 24.28
CA GLY A 213 8.67 1.96 24.48
C GLY A 213 8.39 1.02 23.30
N THR A 214 7.67 -0.07 23.56
CA THR A 214 7.08 -0.93 22.51
C THR A 214 5.94 -0.16 21.84
N ALA A 215 6.13 0.25 20.59
CA ALA A 215 5.16 1.00 19.81
C ALA A 215 4.99 0.35 18.42
N ALA A 216 3.75 0.16 18.00
CA ALA A 216 3.39 -0.47 16.74
C ALA A 216 2.67 0.50 15.81
N GLY A 217 3.02 0.46 14.53
CA GLY A 217 2.34 1.19 13.46
C GLY A 217 1.36 0.25 12.76
N TYR A 218 0.09 0.63 12.71
CA TYR A 218 -0.94 -0.11 11.99
C TYR A 218 -1.36 0.70 10.77
N ILE A 219 -1.16 0.12 9.59
CA ILE A 219 -1.52 0.70 8.31
C ILE A 219 -2.63 -0.15 7.70
N GLU A 220 -3.79 0.46 7.50
CA GLU A 220 -4.94 -0.12 6.84
C GLU A 220 -5.07 0.44 5.43
N LEU A 221 -5.10 -0.43 4.43
CA LEU A 221 -5.34 -0.10 3.04
C LEU A 221 -6.78 -0.44 2.65
N THR A 222 -7.49 0.52 2.06
CA THR A 222 -8.92 0.41 1.69
C THR A 222 -9.14 0.72 0.22
N ASN A 223 -8.17 0.34 -0.62
CA ASN A 223 -8.12 0.73 -2.03
C ASN A 223 -9.45 0.49 -2.76
N SER A 224 -9.98 1.54 -3.38
CA SER A 224 -11.09 1.46 -4.34
C SER A 224 -10.60 1.44 -5.79
N GLN A 225 -9.32 1.76 -6.00
CA GLN A 225 -8.62 1.77 -7.28
C GLN A 225 -7.21 1.23 -7.11
N SER A 226 -6.62 0.71 -8.18
CA SER A 226 -5.26 0.19 -8.12
C SER A 226 -4.22 1.31 -7.95
N ARG A 227 -3.21 1.07 -7.11
CA ARG A 227 -2.16 2.03 -6.74
C ARG A 227 -0.80 1.35 -6.71
N VAL A 228 0.25 2.12 -6.98
CA VAL A 228 1.64 1.62 -7.04
C VAL A 228 2.54 2.44 -6.13
N PHE A 229 3.12 1.77 -5.14
CA PHE A 229 4.15 2.32 -4.27
C PHE A 229 5.47 1.62 -4.54
N ASP A 230 6.41 2.38 -5.10
CA ASP A 230 7.79 1.97 -5.40
C ASP A 230 8.77 2.50 -4.32
N GLY A 231 8.22 3.13 -3.30
CA GLY A 231 8.95 3.54 -2.11
C GLY A 231 9.26 2.38 -1.18
N LYS A 232 9.83 2.69 -0.02
CA LYS A 232 10.28 1.70 0.95
C LYS A 232 9.46 1.76 2.24
N ILE A 233 9.13 0.61 2.80
CA ILE A 233 8.71 0.48 4.20
C ILE A 233 9.90 -0.07 5.01
N SER A 234 10.32 0.65 6.05
CA SER A 234 11.49 0.28 6.87
C SER A 234 11.12 0.14 8.35
N LEU A 235 11.60 -0.94 8.99
CA LEU A 235 11.52 -1.11 10.45
C LEU A 235 12.62 -0.37 11.23
N SER A 236 13.50 0.34 10.54
CA SER A 236 14.52 1.17 11.19
C SER A 236 14.81 2.43 10.37
N ASN A 237 15.08 3.53 11.07
CA ASN A 237 15.68 4.72 10.50
C ASN A 237 17.06 4.91 11.15
N PRO A 238 18.18 4.69 10.43
CA PRO A 238 19.51 4.75 11.02
C PRO A 238 19.86 6.13 11.61
N ASN A 239 19.15 7.18 11.19
CA ASN A 239 19.37 8.55 11.67
C ASN A 239 18.84 8.81 13.09
N TRP A 240 18.00 7.92 13.63
CA TRP A 240 17.31 8.13 14.91
C TRP A 240 17.74 7.18 16.03
N GLY A 241 18.76 6.33 15.77
CA GLY A 241 19.37 5.46 16.77
C GLY A 241 18.51 4.24 17.08
N GLY A 242 18.78 3.12 16.39
CA GLY A 242 17.92 1.94 16.34
C GLY A 242 17.50 1.36 17.71
N SER A 243 16.19 1.24 17.89
CA SER A 243 15.53 0.42 18.92
C SER A 243 15.12 -0.96 18.37
N THR A 244 15.01 -1.96 19.26
CA THR A 244 14.72 -3.37 18.94
C THR A 244 13.24 -3.72 18.96
N ASN A 245 12.35 -2.83 19.43
CA ASN A 245 10.93 -3.14 19.69
C ASN A 245 9.98 -2.39 18.74
N LYS A 246 10.27 -2.43 17.45
CA LYS A 246 9.52 -1.71 16.42
C LYS A 246 8.69 -2.67 15.59
N SER A 247 7.43 -2.32 15.35
CA SER A 247 6.60 -3.10 14.43
C SER A 247 5.76 -2.25 13.50
N VAL A 248 5.63 -2.73 12.26
CA VAL A 248 4.68 -2.23 11.28
C VAL A 248 3.80 -3.38 10.84
N HIS A 249 2.50 -3.20 11.02
CA HIS A 249 1.47 -4.16 10.64
C HIS A 249 0.67 -3.56 9.49
N LEU A 250 0.67 -4.25 8.35
CA LEU A 250 -0.08 -3.85 7.17
C LEU A 250 -1.33 -4.71 7.03
N SER A 251 -2.47 -4.09 6.77
CA SER A 251 -3.72 -4.78 6.45
C SER A 251 -4.30 -4.29 5.13
N MET A 252 -4.78 -5.22 4.31
CA MET A 252 -5.42 -4.95 3.03
C MET A 252 -6.91 -5.32 3.11
N ASN A 253 -7.74 -4.28 3.02
CA ASN A 253 -9.20 -4.27 3.09
C ASN A 253 -9.78 -3.56 1.84
N GLY A 254 -9.18 -3.82 0.68
CA GLY A 254 -9.55 -3.18 -0.58
C GLY A 254 -10.86 -3.71 -1.17
N SER A 255 -11.38 -2.97 -2.14
CA SER A 255 -12.49 -3.40 -3.00
C SER A 255 -12.04 -4.51 -3.95
N ALA A 256 -12.99 -5.34 -4.41
CA ALA A 256 -12.70 -6.36 -5.42
C ALA A 256 -12.10 -5.75 -6.70
N GLY A 257 -10.98 -6.29 -7.18
CA GLY A 257 -10.26 -5.80 -8.36
C GLY A 257 -9.36 -4.59 -8.13
N ALA A 258 -9.35 -3.99 -6.93
CA ALA A 258 -8.38 -2.95 -6.57
C ALA A 258 -7.10 -3.59 -6.03
N VAL A 259 -5.96 -3.17 -6.58
CA VAL A 259 -4.64 -3.71 -6.24
C VAL A 259 -3.78 -2.64 -5.55
N GLN A 260 -3.18 -2.94 -4.40
CA GLN A 260 -2.01 -2.18 -3.93
C GLN A 260 -0.75 -2.92 -4.38
N HIS A 261 0.09 -2.28 -5.19
CA HIS A 261 1.43 -2.77 -5.48
C HIS A 261 2.44 -2.15 -4.49
N LEU A 262 3.17 -3.00 -3.77
CA LEU A 262 4.36 -2.67 -2.98
C LEU A 262 5.57 -3.28 -3.68
N SER A 263 6.14 -2.50 -4.59
CA SER A 263 7.05 -3.04 -5.61
C SER A 263 8.52 -3.08 -5.20
N ASN A 264 8.85 -2.54 -4.04
CA ASN A 264 10.23 -2.44 -3.58
C ASN A 264 10.62 -3.67 -2.75
N SER A 265 11.60 -4.45 -3.22
CA SER A 265 12.07 -5.64 -2.51
C SER A 265 12.70 -5.32 -1.15
N GLU A 266 13.04 -4.07 -0.86
CA GLU A 266 13.61 -3.66 0.43
C GLU A 266 12.54 -3.41 1.51
N ASN A 267 11.26 -3.66 1.21
CA ASN A 267 10.20 -3.56 2.21
C ASN A 267 10.46 -4.51 3.39
N GLU A 268 10.36 -3.97 4.61
CA GLU A 268 10.46 -4.69 5.87
C GLU A 268 9.22 -4.41 6.72
N LEU A 269 8.48 -5.46 7.06
CA LEU A 269 7.22 -5.44 7.81
C LEU A 269 7.27 -6.46 8.95
N THR A 270 6.40 -6.29 9.94
CA THR A 270 6.24 -7.26 11.04
C THR A 270 5.09 -8.22 10.81
N SER A 271 4.03 -7.75 10.17
CA SER A 271 2.98 -8.63 9.69
C SER A 271 2.23 -8.04 8.51
N VAL A 272 1.65 -8.92 7.72
CA VAL A 272 0.73 -8.59 6.63
C VAL A 272 -0.56 -9.36 6.83
N THR A 273 -1.70 -8.69 6.69
CA THR A 273 -3.03 -9.32 6.70
C THR A 273 -3.78 -8.94 5.44
N VAL A 274 -4.27 -9.92 4.70
CA VAL A 274 -5.07 -9.71 3.49
C VAL A 274 -6.47 -10.25 3.73
N ASN A 275 -7.44 -9.35 3.89
CA ASN A 275 -8.84 -9.71 4.11
C ASN A 275 -9.64 -9.59 2.81
N SER A 276 -9.40 -8.54 2.02
CA SER A 276 -10.10 -8.28 0.75
C SER A 276 -9.28 -7.41 -0.20
N GLY A 277 -9.66 -7.39 -1.48
CA GLY A 277 -8.87 -6.77 -2.54
C GLY A 277 -7.58 -7.56 -2.84
N GLU A 278 -6.63 -6.95 -3.52
CA GLU A 278 -5.35 -7.56 -3.85
C GLU A 278 -4.17 -6.77 -3.29
N LEU A 279 -3.28 -7.44 -2.55
CA LEU A 279 -1.97 -6.92 -2.19
C LEU A 279 -0.92 -7.61 -3.05
N SER A 280 -0.33 -6.86 -3.96
CA SER A 280 0.78 -7.30 -4.80
C SER A 280 2.09 -6.83 -4.17
N MET A 281 2.96 -7.75 -3.75
CA MET A 281 4.16 -7.34 -3.03
C MET A 281 5.37 -8.26 -3.23
N VAL A 282 6.53 -7.61 -3.23
CA VAL A 282 7.83 -8.22 -2.93
C VAL A 282 8.38 -7.55 -1.66
N ALA A 283 9.11 -8.31 -0.85
CA ALA A 283 9.66 -7.80 0.39
C ALA A 283 10.91 -8.58 0.82
N LYS A 284 11.77 -7.89 1.55
CA LYS A 284 12.94 -8.47 2.21
C LYS A 284 12.49 -9.30 3.40
N ASN A 285 11.48 -8.82 4.12
CA ASN A 285 10.72 -9.62 5.06
C ASN A 285 9.32 -9.01 5.27
N ALA A 286 8.26 -9.78 5.02
CA ALA A 286 6.88 -9.42 5.31
C ALA A 286 6.43 -9.77 6.74
N GLY A 287 7.29 -10.46 7.51
CA GLY A 287 6.97 -10.96 8.84
C GLY A 287 5.93 -12.07 8.79
N ALA A 288 4.98 -12.08 9.73
CA ALA A 288 3.88 -13.05 9.71
C ALA A 288 2.77 -12.63 8.71
N VAL A 289 2.42 -13.53 7.78
CA VAL A 289 1.38 -13.31 6.78
C VAL A 289 0.09 -14.03 7.18
N SER A 290 -1.03 -13.33 7.14
CA SER A 290 -2.36 -13.90 7.32
C SER A 290 -3.26 -13.62 6.11
N LEU A 291 -3.69 -14.66 5.42
CA LEU A 291 -4.58 -14.58 4.27
C LEU A 291 -5.98 -15.05 4.69
N ALA A 292 -6.89 -14.11 4.90
CA ALA A 292 -8.26 -14.40 5.36
C ALA A 292 -9.29 -14.43 4.23
N GLY A 293 -8.96 -13.78 3.12
CA GLY A 293 -9.74 -13.67 1.91
C GLY A 293 -8.84 -13.02 0.86
N GLY A 294 -9.39 -12.18 -0.03
CA GLY A 294 -8.59 -11.38 -0.96
C GLY A 294 -7.55 -12.17 -1.77
N ILE A 295 -6.57 -11.44 -2.31
CA ILE A 295 -5.49 -11.98 -3.13
C ILE A 295 -4.15 -11.44 -2.61
N LEU A 296 -3.20 -12.33 -2.33
CA LEU A 296 -1.80 -11.99 -2.15
C LEU A 296 -1.06 -12.36 -3.44
N SER A 297 -0.51 -11.38 -4.14
CA SER A 297 0.18 -11.60 -5.41
C SER A 297 1.66 -11.24 -5.30
N VAL A 298 2.53 -12.03 -5.93
CA VAL A 298 4.00 -11.80 -5.86
C VAL A 298 4.48 -11.28 -7.21
N TYR A 299 4.51 -9.96 -7.37
CA TYR A 299 4.91 -9.27 -8.60
C TYR A 299 5.73 -8.02 -8.27
N ASP A 300 6.67 -7.66 -9.15
CA ASP A 300 7.44 -6.42 -9.06
C ASP A 300 6.70 -5.21 -9.69
N ALA A 301 7.36 -4.05 -9.72
CA ALA A 301 6.83 -2.83 -10.34
C ALA A 301 6.46 -3.08 -11.81
N ASN A 302 5.25 -2.64 -12.19
CA ASN A 302 4.66 -2.76 -13.53
C ASN A 302 4.12 -4.15 -13.89
N GLY A 303 4.02 -5.07 -12.92
CA GLY A 303 3.52 -6.43 -13.19
C GLY A 303 4.50 -7.23 -14.05
N THR A 304 5.80 -6.90 -14.00
CA THR A 304 6.81 -7.69 -14.70
C THR A 304 6.94 -9.01 -13.97
N ILE A 305 6.76 -10.10 -14.71
CA ILE A 305 6.90 -11.43 -14.17
C ILE A 305 8.38 -11.80 -14.29
N THR A 306 9.08 -11.82 -13.16
CA THR A 306 10.48 -12.26 -13.01
C THR A 306 10.58 -13.24 -11.83
N ASP A 307 11.78 -13.71 -11.45
CA ASP A 307 12.04 -14.53 -10.24
C ASP A 307 11.83 -13.71 -8.95
N ASN A 308 10.61 -13.20 -8.79
CA ASN A 308 10.20 -12.39 -7.64
C ASN A 308 9.96 -13.29 -6.44
N VAL A 309 10.53 -12.91 -5.29
CA VAL A 309 10.37 -13.66 -4.04
C VAL A 309 9.77 -12.75 -2.97
N LEU A 310 8.66 -13.20 -2.39
CA LEU A 310 8.12 -12.66 -1.15
C LEU A 310 8.72 -13.43 0.02
N ASN A 311 9.66 -12.81 0.74
CA ASN A 311 10.21 -13.39 1.95
C ASN A 311 9.31 -13.08 3.16
N ALA A 312 9.02 -14.06 3.99
CA ALA A 312 8.21 -13.91 5.20
C ALA A 312 8.64 -14.88 6.30
N ASP A 313 8.23 -14.61 7.54
CA ASP A 313 8.54 -15.48 8.69
C ASP A 313 7.61 -16.69 8.73
N SER A 314 6.33 -16.49 8.40
CA SER A 314 5.32 -17.55 8.36
C SER A 314 4.12 -17.10 7.54
N MET A 315 3.30 -18.05 7.13
CA MET A 315 2.02 -17.76 6.48
C MET A 315 0.93 -18.64 7.07
N SER A 316 -0.22 -18.02 7.37
CA SER A 316 -1.45 -18.74 7.71
C SER A 316 -2.59 -18.33 6.80
N TRP A 317 -3.50 -19.24 6.48
CA TRP A 317 -4.69 -18.92 5.70
C TRP A 317 -5.98 -19.39 6.37
N SER A 318 -7.01 -18.57 6.30
CA SER A 318 -8.40 -18.96 6.57
C SER A 318 -9.30 -18.84 5.33
N GLY A 319 -8.77 -18.27 4.24
CA GLY A 319 -9.41 -18.13 2.94
C GLY A 319 -8.45 -17.44 1.97
N GLY A 320 -8.91 -17.15 0.74
CA GLY A 320 -8.18 -16.28 -0.20
C GLY A 320 -7.31 -17.01 -1.23
N THR A 321 -6.62 -16.21 -2.04
CA THR A 321 -5.79 -16.67 -3.16
C THR A 321 -4.36 -16.18 -3.04
N VAL A 322 -3.38 -17.06 -3.29
CA VAL A 322 -2.00 -16.66 -3.60
C VAL A 322 -1.83 -16.70 -5.11
N LYS A 323 -1.52 -15.56 -5.71
CA LYS A 323 -1.32 -15.43 -7.16
C LYS A 323 0.17 -15.35 -7.48
N LEU A 324 0.65 -16.31 -8.25
CA LEU A 324 2.05 -16.46 -8.61
C LEU A 324 2.22 -16.52 -10.11
N ALA A 325 3.33 -15.97 -10.55
CA ALA A 325 3.62 -15.82 -11.94
C ALA A 325 4.62 -16.91 -12.37
N VAL A 326 4.35 -17.60 -13.47
CA VAL A 326 5.11 -18.79 -13.91
C VAL A 326 5.70 -18.55 -15.30
N GLY A 327 7.02 -18.62 -15.38
CA GLY A 327 7.81 -18.58 -16.59
C GLY A 327 8.46 -19.93 -16.93
N ILE A 328 9.13 -19.96 -18.08
CA ILE A 328 9.83 -21.16 -18.56
C ILE A 328 11.07 -21.45 -17.70
N ASP A 329 11.84 -20.43 -17.35
CA ASP A 329 13.09 -20.56 -16.59
C ASP A 329 13.02 -19.94 -15.19
N PHE A 330 11.91 -19.30 -14.86
CA PHE A 330 11.70 -18.53 -13.63
C PHE A 330 10.28 -18.67 -13.13
N ASN A 331 10.05 -18.46 -11.85
CA ASN A 331 8.70 -18.27 -11.31
C ASN A 331 8.73 -17.42 -10.05
N SER A 332 7.66 -16.69 -9.81
CA SER A 332 7.47 -15.98 -8.55
C SER A 332 7.15 -16.97 -7.43
N GLN A 333 7.64 -16.67 -6.23
CA GLN A 333 7.61 -17.58 -5.09
C GLN A 333 7.32 -16.85 -3.78
N VAL A 334 6.75 -17.58 -2.82
CA VAL A 334 6.72 -17.18 -1.41
C VAL A 334 7.77 -18.01 -0.65
N ALA A 335 8.70 -17.35 0.02
CA ALA A 335 9.74 -18.00 0.80
C ALA A 335 9.49 -17.79 2.29
N LEU A 336 9.11 -18.85 3.01
CA LEU A 336 8.85 -18.80 4.44
C LEU A 336 10.04 -19.36 5.21
N SER A 337 10.56 -18.58 6.16
CA SER A 337 11.55 -19.06 7.13
C SER A 337 10.95 -19.87 8.28
N GLY A 338 9.63 -20.09 8.26
CA GLY A 338 8.90 -20.81 9.30
C GLY A 338 7.73 -21.60 8.71
N ALA A 339 6.61 -21.62 9.42
CA ALA A 339 5.49 -22.49 9.09
C ALA A 339 4.56 -21.93 8.00
N LEU A 340 4.04 -22.82 7.16
CA LEU A 340 2.82 -22.63 6.37
C LEU A 340 1.68 -23.37 7.08
N SER A 341 0.68 -22.66 7.59
CA SER A 341 -0.30 -23.25 8.51
C SER A 341 -1.76 -22.95 8.15
N LYS A 342 -2.61 -23.94 8.32
CA LYS A 342 -4.05 -23.79 8.15
C LYS A 342 -4.65 -23.06 9.34
N GLY A 343 -5.27 -21.91 9.08
CA GLY A 343 -6.00 -21.14 10.08
C GLY A 343 -7.28 -21.83 10.55
N GLU A 344 -7.82 -21.37 11.68
CA GLU A 344 -9.06 -21.91 12.24
C GLU A 344 -10.24 -21.70 11.26
N ASN A 345 -11.07 -22.74 11.08
CA ASN A 345 -12.23 -22.73 10.18
C ASN A 345 -11.92 -22.36 8.70
N ALA A 346 -10.72 -22.69 8.21
CA ALA A 346 -10.29 -22.29 6.87
C ALA A 346 -11.23 -22.75 5.74
N GLY A 347 -11.69 -21.80 4.93
CA GLY A 347 -12.53 -21.97 3.73
C GLY A 347 -11.78 -22.40 2.47
N GLY A 348 -10.47 -22.62 2.59
CA GLY A 348 -9.57 -23.08 1.54
C GLY A 348 -8.61 -22.00 1.01
N LEU A 349 -7.41 -22.42 0.61
CA LEU A 349 -6.38 -21.66 -0.08
C LEU A 349 -6.45 -21.97 -1.58
N ALA A 350 -6.60 -20.94 -2.41
CA ALA A 350 -6.40 -21.07 -3.85
C ALA A 350 -4.99 -20.61 -4.21
N ILE A 351 -4.33 -21.37 -5.09
CA ILE A 351 -3.09 -20.98 -5.75
C ILE A 351 -3.44 -20.67 -7.21
N GLU A 352 -3.28 -19.42 -7.62
CA GLU A 352 -3.53 -19.00 -9.00
C GLU A 352 -2.20 -18.82 -9.72
N LEU A 353 -2.03 -19.52 -10.83
CA LEU A 353 -0.85 -19.41 -11.69
C LEU A 353 -1.16 -18.49 -12.86
N GLU A 354 -0.29 -17.51 -13.10
CA GLU A 354 -0.34 -16.64 -14.27
C GLU A 354 0.88 -16.90 -15.14
N PHE A 355 0.67 -17.38 -16.37
CA PHE A 355 1.77 -17.58 -17.30
C PHE A 355 2.18 -16.24 -17.91
N VAL A 356 3.50 -16.02 -18.01
CA VAL A 356 4.01 -14.87 -18.77
C VAL A 356 3.61 -14.98 -20.23
N ASP A 357 3.40 -13.83 -20.89
CA ASP A 357 3.10 -13.78 -22.31
C ASP A 357 4.06 -14.66 -23.15
N GLY A 358 3.49 -15.55 -23.96
CA GLY A 358 4.22 -16.48 -24.83
C GLY A 358 4.69 -17.78 -24.18
N VAL A 359 4.71 -17.87 -22.84
CA VAL A 359 5.20 -19.05 -22.11
C VAL A 359 4.31 -20.28 -22.30
N ALA A 360 3.01 -20.09 -22.55
CA ALA A 360 2.10 -21.22 -22.80
C ALA A 360 2.54 -22.08 -24.00
N GLU A 361 2.97 -21.47 -25.11
CA GLU A 361 3.44 -22.21 -26.29
C GLU A 361 4.73 -22.97 -25.99
N GLU A 362 5.64 -22.37 -25.21
CA GLU A 362 6.89 -23.00 -24.81
C GLU A 362 6.67 -24.19 -23.86
N PHE A 363 5.75 -24.06 -22.89
CA PHE A 363 5.34 -25.16 -22.02
C PHE A 363 4.75 -26.32 -22.82
N ALA A 364 3.87 -26.03 -23.79
CA ALA A 364 3.28 -27.05 -24.64
C ALA A 364 4.36 -27.81 -25.42
N ALA A 365 5.32 -27.09 -26.03
CA ALA A 365 6.42 -27.69 -26.79
C ALA A 365 7.34 -28.56 -25.91
N LEU A 366 7.65 -28.12 -24.69
CA LEU A 366 8.45 -28.93 -23.76
C LEU A 366 7.71 -30.21 -23.36
N LEU A 367 6.41 -30.12 -23.09
CA LEU A 367 5.57 -31.24 -22.66
C LEU A 367 5.28 -32.26 -23.79
N GLU A 368 5.63 -31.97 -25.04
CA GLU A 368 5.70 -33.00 -26.08
C GLU A 368 6.84 -34.00 -25.84
N THR A 369 7.89 -33.57 -25.12
CA THR A 369 9.10 -34.36 -24.87
C THR A 369 9.29 -34.75 -23.40
N GLN A 370 8.60 -34.07 -22.49
CA GLN A 370 8.67 -34.28 -21.04
C GLN A 370 7.29 -34.66 -20.49
N GLU A 371 7.24 -35.55 -19.50
CA GLU A 371 5.96 -35.98 -18.91
C GLU A 371 5.31 -34.89 -18.08
N SER A 372 6.11 -34.07 -17.38
CA SER A 372 5.64 -32.98 -16.54
C SER A 372 6.71 -31.91 -16.33
N ILE A 373 6.29 -30.71 -15.98
CA ILE A 373 7.14 -29.61 -15.55
C ILE A 373 6.78 -29.26 -14.10
N VAL A 374 7.76 -29.31 -13.19
CA VAL A 374 7.55 -29.01 -11.77
C VAL A 374 8.04 -27.60 -11.44
N ARG A 375 7.25 -26.85 -10.68
CA ARG A 375 7.60 -25.52 -10.14
C ARG A 375 7.36 -25.46 -8.64
N GLU A 376 8.34 -24.95 -7.92
CA GLU A 376 8.22 -24.67 -6.49
C GLU A 376 7.49 -23.34 -6.30
N LEU A 377 6.46 -23.29 -5.46
CA LEU A 377 5.58 -22.13 -5.33
C LEU A 377 5.71 -21.47 -3.97
N ILE A 378 5.71 -22.27 -2.90
CA ILE A 378 5.89 -21.79 -1.52
C ILE A 378 6.88 -22.71 -0.81
N THR A 379 7.96 -22.14 -0.27
CA THR A 379 8.88 -22.87 0.62
C THR A 379 8.54 -22.62 2.08
N TYR A 380 8.76 -23.62 2.94
CA TYR A 380 8.47 -23.56 4.37
C TYR A 380 9.36 -24.52 5.18
N GLU A 381 9.53 -24.23 6.46
CA GLU A 381 10.19 -25.15 7.40
C GLU A 381 9.26 -26.26 7.88
N SER A 382 7.96 -25.97 8.00
CA SER A 382 6.96 -26.94 8.45
C SER A 382 5.56 -26.60 7.94
N SER A 383 4.70 -27.62 7.93
CA SER A 383 3.28 -27.48 7.61
C SER A 383 2.42 -28.41 8.47
N ASP A 384 1.15 -28.05 8.65
CA ASP A 384 0.14 -28.81 9.41
C ASP A 384 -0.95 -29.43 8.51
N PHE A 385 -0.71 -29.41 7.20
CA PHE A 385 -1.59 -29.91 6.14
C PHE A 385 -0.76 -30.75 5.14
N GLY A 386 -1.42 -31.41 4.20
CA GLY A 386 -0.73 -32.23 3.21
C GLY A 386 -1.65 -32.71 2.10
N ALA A 387 -1.21 -33.72 1.34
CA ALA A 387 -1.86 -34.18 0.11
C ALA A 387 -3.33 -34.61 0.24
N ASN A 388 -3.77 -35.00 1.45
CA ASN A 388 -5.17 -35.37 1.69
C ASN A 388 -6.05 -34.18 2.11
N ASP A 389 -5.47 -33.00 2.28
CA ASP A 389 -6.19 -31.78 2.64
C ASP A 389 -6.72 -31.09 1.38
N ALA A 390 -8.00 -31.29 1.10
CA ALA A 390 -8.70 -30.68 -0.03
C ALA A 390 -8.91 -29.15 0.14
N SER A 391 -8.44 -28.55 1.22
CA SER A 391 -8.51 -27.10 1.42
C SER A 391 -7.47 -26.33 0.62
N VAL A 392 -6.57 -26.97 -0.14
CA VAL A 392 -5.68 -26.25 -1.06
C VAL A 392 -6.00 -26.66 -2.49
N SER A 393 -6.15 -25.67 -3.37
CA SER A 393 -6.46 -25.87 -4.78
C SER A 393 -5.53 -25.06 -5.66
N VAL A 394 -5.36 -25.47 -6.92
CA VAL A 394 -4.58 -24.75 -7.91
C VAL A 394 -5.43 -24.48 -9.14
N ILE A 395 -5.29 -23.27 -9.69
CA ILE A 395 -5.95 -22.82 -10.91
C ILE A 395 -4.86 -22.21 -11.79
N GLY A 396 -4.91 -22.46 -13.09
CA GLY A 396 -3.98 -21.87 -14.05
C GLY A 396 -4.59 -21.81 -15.44
N PRO A 397 -3.82 -21.38 -16.45
CA PRO A 397 -4.26 -21.27 -17.83
C PRO A 397 -4.85 -22.56 -18.43
N ASP A 398 -5.76 -22.39 -19.38
CA ASP A 398 -6.36 -23.49 -20.14
C ASP A 398 -5.31 -24.28 -20.95
N GLY A 399 -5.59 -25.56 -21.21
CA GLY A 399 -4.72 -26.45 -22.00
C GLY A 399 -3.70 -27.24 -21.17
N PHE A 400 -3.60 -26.94 -19.87
CA PHE A 400 -2.74 -27.65 -18.93
C PHE A 400 -3.53 -28.22 -17.76
N SER A 401 -2.97 -29.25 -17.14
CA SER A 401 -3.45 -29.83 -15.89
C SER A 401 -2.43 -29.57 -14.81
N TYR A 402 -2.94 -29.22 -13.62
CA TYR A 402 -2.17 -28.76 -12.49
C TYR A 402 -2.40 -29.69 -11.30
N GLU A 403 -1.35 -30.31 -10.80
CA GLU A 403 -1.38 -31.15 -9.60
C GLU A 403 -0.47 -30.56 -8.53
N LEU A 404 -1.03 -30.29 -7.35
CA LEU A 404 -0.25 -29.82 -6.21
C LEU A 404 0.55 -30.97 -5.60
N LEU A 405 1.84 -30.72 -5.41
CA LEU A 405 2.77 -31.63 -4.77
C LEU A 405 3.12 -31.07 -3.39
N PHE A 406 2.75 -31.81 -2.34
CA PHE A 406 2.99 -31.44 -0.95
C PHE A 406 4.28 -32.12 -0.47
N GLY A 407 5.37 -31.36 -0.42
CA GLY A 407 6.66 -31.81 0.09
C GLY A 407 6.86 -31.51 1.57
N GLU A 408 7.99 -31.99 2.11
CA GLU A 408 8.40 -31.72 3.50
C GLU A 408 8.70 -30.23 3.73
N ASN A 409 9.28 -29.55 2.72
CA ASN A 409 9.72 -28.15 2.82
C ASN A 409 9.19 -27.25 1.70
N ALA A 410 8.32 -27.75 0.84
CA ALA A 410 7.81 -26.98 -0.29
C ALA A 410 6.43 -27.46 -0.75
N LEU A 411 5.59 -26.49 -1.12
CA LEU A 411 4.40 -26.69 -1.94
C LEU A 411 4.78 -26.37 -3.39
N SER A 412 4.65 -27.37 -4.24
CA SER A 412 5.00 -27.28 -5.66
C SER A 412 3.80 -27.62 -6.53
N VAL A 413 3.90 -27.31 -7.82
CA VAL A 413 2.92 -27.73 -8.84
C VAL A 413 3.60 -28.55 -9.92
N SER A 414 2.98 -29.67 -10.28
CA SER A 414 3.26 -30.43 -11.49
C SER A 414 2.32 -29.98 -12.60
N ILE A 415 2.90 -29.53 -13.71
CA ILE A 415 2.19 -29.03 -14.88
C ILE A 415 2.32 -30.09 -15.98
N THR A 416 1.19 -30.52 -16.52
CA THR A 416 1.11 -31.50 -17.61
C THR A 416 0.20 -31.00 -18.73
N GLN A 417 0.39 -31.51 -19.95
CA GLN A 417 -0.44 -31.10 -21.08
C GLN A 417 -1.79 -31.83 -21.01
N VAL A 418 -2.89 -31.11 -21.20
CA VAL A 418 -4.20 -31.75 -21.40
C VAL A 418 -4.25 -32.25 -22.84
N PRO A 419 -4.48 -33.56 -23.09
CA PRO A 419 -4.56 -34.07 -24.45
C PRO A 419 -5.65 -33.35 -25.24
N GLU A 420 -5.31 -32.86 -26.43
CA GLU A 420 -6.31 -32.25 -27.29
C GLU A 420 -7.47 -33.21 -27.60
N PRO A 421 -8.70 -32.70 -27.83
CA PRO A 421 -9.86 -33.54 -28.15
C PRO A 421 -9.62 -34.48 -29.34
N ALA A 422 -8.82 -34.06 -30.33
CA ALA A 422 -8.48 -34.87 -31.49
C ALA A 422 -7.59 -36.07 -31.13
N THR A 423 -6.66 -35.91 -30.19
CA THR A 423 -5.80 -36.98 -29.68
C THR A 423 -6.62 -38.02 -28.92
N LEU A 424 -7.55 -37.55 -28.07
CA LEU A 424 -8.50 -38.43 -27.40
C LEU A 424 -9.39 -39.17 -28.41
N ALA A 425 -9.92 -38.48 -29.42
CA ALA A 425 -10.72 -39.08 -30.48
C ALA A 425 -9.94 -40.13 -31.30
N ALA A 426 -8.65 -39.90 -31.57
CA ALA A 426 -7.79 -40.86 -32.25
C ALA A 426 -7.52 -42.11 -31.41
N ILE A 427 -7.30 -41.96 -30.09
CA ILE A 427 -7.16 -43.09 -29.15
C ILE A 427 -8.44 -43.92 -29.12
N PHE A 428 -9.60 -43.28 -28.96
CA PHE A 428 -10.90 -43.97 -28.99
C PHE A 428 -11.20 -44.58 -30.36
N GLY A 429 -10.83 -43.91 -31.45
CA GLY A 429 -10.95 -44.42 -32.82
C GLY A 429 -10.08 -45.65 -33.07
N ALA A 430 -8.84 -45.66 -32.59
CA ALA A 430 -7.93 -46.80 -32.67
C ALA A 430 -8.40 -47.98 -31.81
N ALA A 431 -8.89 -47.72 -30.59
CA ALA A 431 -9.49 -48.73 -29.72
C ALA A 431 -10.75 -49.34 -30.36
N ALA A 432 -11.62 -48.51 -30.96
CA ALA A 432 -12.79 -48.97 -31.69
C ALA A 432 -12.40 -49.84 -32.90
N LEU A 433 -11.35 -49.47 -33.64
CA LEU A 433 -10.83 -50.26 -34.76
C LEU A 433 -10.26 -51.61 -34.28
N ALA A 434 -9.51 -51.63 -33.18
CA ALA A 434 -8.99 -52.87 -32.59
C ALA A 434 -10.11 -53.80 -32.11
N LEU A 435 -11.15 -53.24 -31.48
CA LEU A 435 -12.35 -53.99 -31.10
C LEU A 435 -13.10 -54.53 -32.32
N ALA A 436 -13.24 -53.75 -33.38
CA ALA A 436 -13.88 -54.19 -34.63
C ALA A 436 -13.09 -55.35 -35.29
N ILE A 437 -11.76 -55.27 -35.33
CA ILE A 437 -10.88 -56.35 -35.83
C ILE A 437 -11.01 -57.61 -34.95
N SER A 438 -11.07 -57.46 -33.63
CA SER A 438 -11.22 -58.58 -32.70
C SER A 438 -12.56 -59.31 -32.85
N ARG A 439 -13.66 -58.57 -33.08
CA ARG A 439 -14.98 -59.15 -33.38
C ARG A 439 -14.96 -59.92 -34.70
N ARG A 440 -14.28 -59.40 -35.73
CA ARG A 440 -14.17 -60.07 -37.04
C ARG A 440 -13.40 -61.39 -36.97
N ARG A 441 -12.50 -61.56 -36.00
CA ARG A 441 -11.77 -62.81 -35.74
C ARG A 441 -12.54 -63.84 -34.91
N LYS A 442 -13.64 -63.47 -34.23
CA LYS A 442 -14.52 -64.42 -33.50
C LYS A 442 -15.70 -64.94 -34.34
N ILE A 443 -15.92 -64.39 -35.54
CA ILE A 443 -17.03 -64.74 -36.45
C ILE A 443 -16.53 -65.58 -37.65
N ARG A 444 -15.22 -65.75 -37.81
CA ARG A 444 -14.61 -66.81 -38.63
C ARG A 444 -14.21 -67.95 -37.72
#